data_AF-A0A1F5Q2I0-F1
#
_entry.id   AF-A0A1F5Q2I0-F1
#
_cell.length_a   1.000
_cell.length_b   1.000
_cell.length_c   1.000
_cell.angle_alpha   90.00
_cell.angle_beta   90.00
_cell.angle_gamma   90.00
#
_symmetry.space_group_name_H-M   'P 1'
#
loop_
_entity.id
_entity.type
_entity.pdbx_description
1 polymer ?
#
loop_
_entity_poly.entity_id
_entity_poly.type
_entity_poly.pdbx_seq_one_letter_code
_entity_poly.pdbx_strand_id
1 'polypeptide(L)'
;MPYIIVLLLFFLSALYLEWKFRIHLYKTQRERVVISILFFLVGVIWDTYAVASKQWIFPGKGLIGWKIGLLPLEEYLFFLIVPFWILTVYKILDKKFR
;
A
#
# COMPACT_ATOMS: atom_id res chain seq x y z
N MET A 1 -1.56 18.80 0.26
CA MET A 1 -0.43 17.87 0.42
C MET A 1 -0.59 16.80 -0.64
N PRO A 2 0.37 16.59 -1.55
CA PRO A 2 0.23 15.58 -2.60
C PRO A 2 0.23 14.19 -1.95
N TYR A 3 -0.77 13.37 -2.27
CA TYR A 3 -1.03 12.04 -1.71
C TYR A 3 0.21 11.13 -1.76
N ILE A 4 1.02 11.25 -2.81
CA ILE A 4 2.28 10.52 -2.95
C ILE A 4 3.25 10.74 -1.79
N ILE A 5 3.28 11.94 -1.19
CA ILE A 5 4.18 12.23 -0.06
C ILE A 5 3.76 11.41 1.15
N VAL A 6 2.45 11.26 1.39
CA VAL A 6 1.94 10.43 2.49
C VAL A 6 2.32 8.97 2.27
N LEU A 7 2.17 8.47 1.04
CA LEU A 7 2.58 7.11 0.68
C LEU A 7 4.10 6.90 0.87
N LEU A 8 4.92 7.87 0.43
CA LEU A 8 6.37 7.82 0.65
C LEU A 8 6.72 7.80 2.14
N LEU A 9 6.07 8.62 2.97
CA LEU A 9 6.28 8.62 4.41
C LEU A 9 5.94 7.26 5.03
N PHE A 10 4.82 6.65 4.63
CA PHE A 10 4.47 5.31 5.08
C PHE A 10 5.52 4.29 4.64
N PHE A 11 5.90 4.28 3.37
CA PHE A 11 6.91 3.35 2.87
C PHE A 11 8.26 3.49 3.60
N LEU A 12 8.77 4.71 3.75
CA LEU A 12 10.02 4.99 4.45
C LEU A 12 9.93 4.61 5.93
N SER A 13 8.79 4.87 6.58
CA SER A 13 8.60 4.47 7.98
C SER A 13 8.56 2.95 8.13
N ALA A 14 7.93 2.19 7.21
CA ALA A 14 7.96 0.73 7.24
C ALA A 14 9.38 0.19 7.09
N LEU A 15 10.16 0.71 6.14
CA LEU A 15 11.56 0.31 5.95
C LEU A 15 12.42 0.64 7.17
N TYR A 16 12.23 1.83 7.74
CA TYR A 16 12.93 2.24 8.96
C TYR A 16 12.61 1.31 10.13
N LEU A 17 11.35 0.95 10.30
CA LEU A 17 10.89 0.03 11.35
C LEU A 17 11.44 -1.39 11.13
N GLU A 18 11.44 -1.89 9.89
CA GLU A 18 11.99 -3.20 9.54
C GLU A 18 13.48 -3.27 9.89
N TRP A 19 14.24 -2.24 9.52
CA TRP A 19 15.64 -2.09 9.84
C TRP A 19 15.90 -1.95 11.35
N LYS A 20 15.16 -1.07 12.04
CA LYS A 20 15.36 -0.77 13.47
C LYS A 20 15.08 -1.96 14.37
N PHE A 21 14.02 -2.73 14.08
CA PHE A 21 13.61 -3.88 14.89
C PHE A 21 14.16 -5.22 14.38
N ARG A 22 14.92 -5.19 13.27
CA ARG A 22 15.47 -6.37 12.57
C ARG A 22 14.42 -7.46 12.35
N ILE A 23 13.19 -7.06 12.08
CA ILE A 23 12.14 -7.97 11.69
C ILE A 23 12.26 -8.20 10.19
N HIS A 24 11.98 -9.42 9.72
CA HIS A 24 11.81 -9.68 8.29
C HIS A 24 10.35 -10.01 8.11
N LEU A 25 9.57 -9.13 7.47
CA LEU A 25 8.12 -9.34 7.37
C LEU A 25 7.81 -10.66 6.68
N TYR A 26 8.45 -10.88 5.52
CA TYR A 26 8.33 -12.07 4.70
C TYR A 26 9.50 -13.04 4.97
N LYS A 27 9.23 -14.34 4.96
CA LYS A 27 10.27 -15.36 5.15
C LYS A 27 11.02 -15.65 3.85
N THR A 28 10.37 -15.46 2.71
CA THR A 28 10.95 -15.71 1.37
C THR A 28 10.61 -14.59 0.39
N GLN A 29 11.44 -14.43 -0.65
CA GLN A 29 11.15 -13.46 -1.73
C GLN A 29 9.87 -13.84 -2.50
N ARG A 30 9.59 -15.14 -2.66
CA ARG A 30 8.36 -15.62 -3.30
C ARG A 30 7.12 -15.20 -2.53
N GLU A 31 7.13 -15.37 -1.21
CA GLU A 31 6.05 -14.94 -0.33
C GLU A 31 5.81 -13.43 -0.43
N ARG A 32 6.88 -12.62 -0.40
CA ARG A 32 6.79 -11.16 -0.57
C ARG A 32 6.07 -10.78 -1.86
N VAL A 33 6.46 -11.38 -2.99
CA VAL A 33 5.88 -11.09 -4.30
C VAL A 33 4.43 -11.55 -4.37
N VAL A 34 4.13 -12.78 -3.94
CA VAL A 34 2.78 -13.34 -3.98
C VAL A 34 1.81 -12.52 -3.13
N ILE A 35 2.18 -12.18 -1.90
CA ILE A 35 1.32 -11.39 -1.00
C ILE A 35 1.10 -9.98 -1.55
N SER A 36 2.16 -9.33 -2.04
CA SER A 36 2.05 -7.98 -2.61
C SER A 36 1.17 -7.96 -3.86
N ILE A 37 1.33 -8.93 -4.76
CA ILE A 37 0.49 -9.08 -5.96
C ILE A 37 -0.96 -9.36 -5.58
N LEU A 38 -1.20 -10.18 -4.55
CA LEU A 38 -2.56 -10.49 -4.11
C LEU A 38 -3.29 -9.22 -3.65
N PHE A 39 -2.68 -8.43 -2.74
CA PHE A 39 -3.27 -7.17 -2.28
C PHE A 39 -3.45 -6.18 -3.43
N PHE A 40 -2.46 -6.09 -4.31
CA PHE A 40 -2.51 -5.23 -5.49
C PHE A 40 -3.68 -5.57 -6.40
N LEU A 41 -3.83 -6.84 -6.79
CA LEU A 41 -4.89 -7.27 -7.69
C LEU A 41 -6.28 -7.07 -7.05
N VAL A 42 -6.45 -7.50 -5.81
CA VAL A 42 -7.74 -7.35 -5.10
C VAL A 42 -8.13 -5.88 -5.00
N GLY A 43 -7.20 -5.03 -4.56
CA GLY A 43 -7.45 -3.59 -4.42
C GLY A 43 -7.75 -2.90 -5.74
N VAL A 44 -6.91 -3.13 -6.76
CA VAL A 44 -7.10 -2.53 -8.09
C VAL A 44 -8.42 -2.97 -8.72
N ILE A 45 -8.79 -4.25 -8.64
CA ILE A 45 -10.05 -4.75 -9.19
C ILE A 45 -11.24 -4.09 -8.49
N TRP A 46 -11.22 -4.04 -7.16
CA TRP A 46 -12.29 -3.46 -6.36
C TRP A 46 -12.47 -1.97 -6.64
N ASP A 47 -11.41 -1.18 -6.58
CA ASP A 47 -11.50 0.26 -6.79
C ASP A 47 -11.84 0.61 -8.23
N THR A 48 -11.31 -0.15 -9.20
CA THR A 48 -11.68 0.01 -10.60
C THR A 48 -13.17 -0.23 -10.79
N TYR A 49 -13.72 -1.27 -10.16
CA TYR A 49 -15.16 -1.54 -10.17
C TYR A 49 -15.96 -0.39 -9.52
N ALA A 50 -15.54 0.11 -8.37
CA ALA A 50 -16.22 1.19 -7.64
C ALA A 50 -16.23 2.51 -8.43
N VAL A 51 -15.16 2.82 -9.15
CA VAL A 51 -15.10 3.98 -10.05
C VAL A 51 -15.96 3.74 -11.30
N ALA A 52 -15.91 2.55 -11.89
CA ALA A 52 -16.71 2.20 -13.06
C ALA A 52 -18.22 2.25 -12.77
N SER A 53 -18.64 1.84 -11.57
CA SER A 53 -20.02 1.90 -11.09
C SER A 53 -20.47 3.29 -10.66
N LYS A 54 -19.58 4.30 -10.72
CA LYS A 54 -19.79 5.68 -10.25
C LYS A 54 -20.12 5.79 -8.77
N GLN A 55 -19.82 4.74 -7.98
CA GLN A 55 -19.96 4.76 -6.53
C GLN A 55 -18.83 5.55 -5.86
N TRP A 56 -17.68 5.64 -6.53
CA TRP A 56 -16.51 6.36 -6.04
C TRP A 56 -15.91 7.27 -7.09
N ILE A 57 -15.34 8.40 -6.65
CA ILE A 57 -14.64 9.35 -7.51
C ILE A 57 -13.37 9.86 -6.83
N PHE A 58 -12.37 10.17 -7.66
CA PHE A 58 -11.10 10.74 -7.21
C PHE A 58 -10.99 12.21 -7.63
N PRO A 59 -11.38 13.17 -6.76
CA PRO A 59 -11.30 14.59 -7.05
C PRO A 59 -9.83 15.04 -7.01
N GLY A 60 -9.23 15.34 -8.17
CA GLY A 60 -7.78 15.50 -8.38
C GLY A 60 -7.02 16.56 -7.58
N LYS A 61 -7.61 17.21 -6.57
CA LYS A 61 -6.97 18.27 -5.76
C LYS A 61 -5.76 17.78 -4.94
N GLY A 62 -5.63 16.49 -4.69
CA GLY A 62 -4.50 15.88 -3.95
C GLY A 62 -3.64 14.93 -4.77
N LEU A 63 -3.94 14.78 -6.07
CA LEU A 63 -3.30 13.83 -6.96
C LEU A 63 -2.29 14.54 -7.86
N ILE A 64 -1.29 13.80 -8.33
CA ILE A 64 -0.31 14.24 -9.33
C ILE A 64 -0.97 14.41 -10.71
N GLY A 65 -2.14 13.78 -10.92
CA GLY A 65 -2.93 13.88 -12.14
C GLY A 65 -2.66 12.78 -13.16
N TRP A 66 -1.68 11.90 -12.91
CA TRP A 66 -1.45 10.71 -13.73
C TRP A 66 -2.46 9.62 -13.40
N LYS A 67 -3.12 9.08 -14.43
CA LYS A 67 -4.09 8.00 -14.33
C LYS A 67 -3.69 6.84 -15.23
N ILE A 68 -3.87 5.63 -14.74
CA ILE A 68 -3.73 4.39 -15.50
C ILE A 68 -5.11 3.74 -15.47
N GLY A 69 -5.73 3.53 -16.63
CA GLY A 69 -7.13 3.10 -16.68
C GLY A 69 -8.06 4.10 -15.97
N LEU A 70 -8.82 3.62 -14.98
CA LEU A 70 -9.78 4.42 -14.21
C LEU A 70 -9.21 5.02 -12.92
N LEU A 71 -8.05 4.53 -12.47
CA LEU A 71 -7.48 4.88 -11.17
C LEU A 71 -6.29 5.83 -11.32
N PRO A 72 -6.07 6.73 -10.34
CA PRO A 72 -4.84 7.52 -10.31
C PRO A 72 -3.66 6.63 -9.89
N LEU A 73 -2.45 7.01 -10.31
CA LEU A 73 -1.22 6.25 -10.05
C LEU A 73 -1.05 5.94 -8.55
N GLU A 74 -1.45 6.88 -7.70
CA GLU A 74 -1.31 6.77 -6.26
C GLU A 74 -2.11 5.62 -5.65
N GLU A 75 -3.24 5.20 -6.23
CA GLU A 75 -3.99 4.03 -5.72
C GLU A 75 -3.22 2.73 -5.94
N TYR A 76 -2.55 2.59 -7.08
CA TYR A 76 -1.68 1.45 -7.35
C TYR A 76 -0.54 1.35 -6.32
N LEU A 77 0.03 2.50 -5.95
CA LEU A 77 1.04 2.58 -4.91
C LEU A 77 0.45 2.31 -3.52
N PHE A 78 -0.76 2.79 -3.24
CA PHE A 78 -1.48 2.54 -2.00
C PHE A 78 -1.65 1.04 -1.74
N PHE A 79 -2.11 0.28 -2.73
CA PHE A 79 -2.33 -1.17 -2.58
C PHE A 79 -1.04 -1.99 -2.38
N LEU A 80 0.13 -1.41 -2.64
CA LEU A 80 1.42 -2.03 -2.34
C LEU A 80 1.97 -1.56 -1.00
N ILE A 81 1.95 -0.26 -0.75
CA ILE A 81 2.63 0.39 0.37
C ILE A 81 1.84 0.21 1.67
N VAL A 82 0.53 0.45 1.65
CA VAL A 82 -0.28 0.47 2.87
C VAL A 82 -0.41 -0.93 3.49
N PRO A 83 -0.73 -2.00 2.73
CA PRO A 83 -0.72 -3.35 3.28
C PRO A 83 0.65 -3.74 3.85
N PHE A 84 1.74 -3.42 3.16
CA PHE A 84 3.09 -3.65 3.65
C PHE A 84 3.36 -2.93 4.97
N TRP A 85 2.98 -1.66 5.07
CA TRP A 85 3.13 -0.87 6.29
C TRP A 85 2.32 -1.45 7.46
N ILE A 86 1.03 -1.75 7.25
CA ILE A 86 0.15 -2.30 8.29
C ILE A 86 0.70 -3.62 8.82
N LEU A 87 1.10 -4.54 7.92
CA LEU A 87 1.65 -5.84 8.30
C LEU A 87 2.98 -5.71 9.05
N THR A 88 3.82 -4.74 8.68
CA THR A 88 5.07 -4.42 9.37
C THR A 88 4.79 -3.97 10.81
N VAL A 89 3.89 -3.02 10.99
CA VAL A 89 3.48 -2.52 12.31
C VAL A 89 2.87 -3.64 13.16
N TYR A 90 1.94 -4.40 12.59
CA TYR A 90 1.32 -5.55 13.27
C TYR A 90 2.36 -6.54 13.79
N LYS A 91 3.34 -6.90 12.95
CA LYS A 91 4.41 -7.85 13.34
C LYS A 91 5.28 -7.32 14.48
N ILE A 92 5.55 -6.01 14.51
CA ILE A 92 6.31 -5.39 15.61
C ILE A 92 5.51 -5.45 16.90
N LEU A 93 4.21 -5.14 16.84
CA LEU A 93 3.34 -5.19 18.00
C LEU A 93 3.19 -6.62 18.52
N ASP A 94 2.92 -7.60 17.66
CA ASP A 94 2.83 -9.02 18.03
C ASP A 94 4.13 -9.52 18.70
N LYS A 95 5.31 -9.10 18.20
CA LYS A 95 6.59 -9.42 18.83
C LYS A 95 6.78 -8.76 20.21
N LYS A 96 6.17 -7.58 20.44
CA LYS A 96 6.29 -6.85 21.70
C LYS A 96 5.35 -7.37 22.78
N PHE A 97 4.19 -7.92 22.39
CA PHE A 97 3.17 -8.44 23.31
C PHE A 97 3.27 -9.96 23.57
N ARG A 98 4.17 -10.66 22.88
CA ARG A 98 4.61 -12.02 23.23
C ARG A 98 5.80 -11.98 24.17
#